data_AF-A0A537N6Y2-F1
#
_entry.id   AF-A0A537N6Y2-F1
#
_cell.length_a   1.000
_cell.length_b   1.000
_cell.length_c   1.000
_cell.angle_alpha   90.00
_cell.angle_beta   90.00
_cell.angle_gamma   90.00
#
_symmetry.space_group_name_H-M   'P 1'
#
loop_
_entity.id
_entity.type
_entity.pdbx_description
1 polymer ?
#
loop_
_entity_poly.entity_id
_entity_poly.type
_entity_poly.pdbx_seq_one_letter_code
_entity_poly.pdbx_strand_id
1 'polypeptide(L)'
;KSGVVPADGTPFPRPDERAKAWVPVPGGPAFLIAQNFFAIRSYNPSNNYALAIAHLADRIRGKGEFVQKFPGGERTPTLEELQEIQRRLTALGFDTGGTDGRVGRDTMVAVQAFQRKTGLQPADGYAGRKVLARLRQGS
;
A
#
# COMPACT_ATOMS: atom_id res chain seq x y z
N LYS A 1 -26.50 -12.79 -15.49
CA LYS A 1 -25.80 -11.74 -14.69
C LYS A 1 -24.98 -12.46 -13.62
N SER A 2 -23.70 -12.14 -13.47
CA SER A 2 -22.74 -12.93 -12.66
C SER A 2 -22.83 -12.71 -11.13
N GLY A 3 -23.94 -12.18 -10.61
CA GLY A 3 -24.14 -11.95 -9.16
C GLY A 3 -23.31 -10.82 -8.53
N VAL A 4 -22.53 -10.07 -9.30
CA VAL A 4 -21.71 -8.96 -8.81
C VAL A 4 -22.57 -7.74 -8.49
N VAL A 5 -22.31 -7.10 -7.34
CA VAL A 5 -22.97 -5.87 -6.88
C VAL A 5 -21.93 -4.81 -6.50
N PRO A 6 -22.21 -3.50 -6.67
CA PRO A 6 -21.33 -2.44 -6.20
C PRO A 6 -21.14 -2.45 -4.68
N ALA A 7 -19.94 -2.09 -4.23
CA ALA A 7 -19.56 -2.17 -2.82
C ALA A 7 -20.34 -1.20 -1.91
N ASP A 8 -20.89 -0.11 -2.47
CA ASP A 8 -21.70 0.88 -1.76
C ASP A 8 -23.21 0.63 -1.89
N GLY A 9 -23.61 -0.47 -2.53
CA GLY A 9 -25.01 -0.83 -2.75
C GLY A 9 -25.73 0.00 -3.81
N THR A 10 -25.05 0.94 -4.47
CA THR A 10 -25.65 1.73 -5.57
C THR A 10 -25.81 0.87 -6.83
N PRO A 11 -26.73 1.19 -7.75
CA PRO A 11 -26.80 0.53 -9.05
C PRO A 11 -25.56 0.84 -9.90
N PHE A 12 -25.16 -0.07 -10.78
CA PHE A 12 -24.14 0.23 -11.78
C PHE A 12 -24.57 1.42 -12.64
N PRO A 13 -23.77 2.50 -12.75
CA PRO A 13 -24.14 3.67 -13.54
C PRO A 13 -24.21 3.37 -15.05
N ARG A 14 -23.53 2.32 -15.49
CA ARG A 14 -23.50 1.83 -16.88
C ARG A 14 -23.62 0.29 -16.88
N PRO A 15 -24.84 -0.26 -16.76
CA PRO A 15 -25.03 -1.70 -16.53
C PRO A 15 -24.62 -2.59 -17.70
N ASP A 16 -24.55 -2.03 -18.92
CA ASP A 16 -24.17 -2.73 -20.14
C ASP A 16 -22.70 -2.50 -20.55
N GLU A 17 -21.94 -1.73 -19.76
CA GLU A 17 -20.52 -1.48 -20.05
C GLU A 17 -19.69 -2.75 -19.86
N ARG A 18 -18.87 -3.08 -20.85
CA ARG A 18 -17.92 -4.19 -20.74
C ARG A 18 -16.79 -3.81 -19.78
N ALA A 19 -16.62 -4.61 -18.74
CA ALA A 19 -15.55 -4.44 -17.78
C ALA A 19 -14.91 -5.79 -17.43
N LYS A 20 -13.67 -5.75 -16.94
CA LYS A 20 -12.94 -6.91 -16.43
C LYS A 20 -12.89 -6.84 -14.90
N ALA A 21 -13.15 -7.96 -14.23
CA ALA A 21 -12.92 -8.05 -12.80
C ALA A 21 -11.41 -8.09 -12.49
N TRP A 22 -10.99 -7.33 -11.49
CA TRP A 22 -9.63 -7.31 -10.99
C TRP A 22 -9.61 -7.19 -9.47
N VAL A 23 -8.83 -8.05 -8.82
CA VAL A 23 -8.56 -8.03 -7.37
C VAL A 23 -7.06 -7.79 -7.21
N PRO A 24 -6.62 -6.62 -6.71
CA PRO A 24 -5.18 -6.31 -6.66
C PRO A 24 -4.42 -7.16 -5.64
N VAL A 25 -5.06 -7.51 -4.53
CA VAL A 25 -4.50 -8.33 -3.46
C VAL A 25 -5.57 -9.26 -2.88
N PRO A 26 -5.25 -10.53 -2.55
CA PRO A 26 -6.18 -11.43 -1.88
C PRO A 26 -6.74 -10.80 -0.59
N GLY A 27 -8.07 -10.88 -0.40
CA GLY A 27 -8.76 -10.27 0.74
C GLY A 27 -8.93 -8.74 0.68
N GLY A 28 -8.48 -8.10 -0.41
CA GLY A 28 -8.68 -6.68 -0.68
C GLY A 28 -9.91 -6.37 -1.53
N PRO A 29 -10.11 -5.08 -1.87
CA PRO A 29 -11.22 -4.65 -2.71
C PRO A 29 -11.16 -5.26 -4.12
N ALA A 30 -12.34 -5.52 -4.68
CA ALA A 30 -12.51 -5.94 -6.07
C ALA A 30 -13.00 -4.77 -6.93
N PHE A 31 -12.48 -4.68 -8.15
CA PHE A 31 -12.82 -3.63 -9.10
C PHE A 31 -13.32 -4.20 -10.41
N LEU A 32 -14.29 -3.52 -11.02
CA LEU A 32 -14.59 -3.67 -12.44
C LEU A 32 -13.83 -2.59 -13.20
N ILE A 33 -12.80 -2.99 -13.95
CA ILE A 33 -11.99 -2.09 -14.77
C ILE A 33 -12.48 -2.07 -16.21
N ALA A 34 -12.80 -0.87 -16.71
CA ALA A 34 -13.33 -0.64 -18.06
C ALA A 34 -12.34 0.11 -18.95
N GLN A 35 -12.76 0.50 -20.16
CA GLN A 35 -11.90 1.12 -21.17
C GLN A 35 -11.12 2.33 -20.64
N ASN A 36 -11.76 3.18 -19.82
CA ASN A 36 -11.10 4.35 -19.24
C ASN A 36 -9.92 4.00 -18.31
N PHE A 37 -9.98 2.86 -17.62
CA PHE A 37 -8.85 2.37 -16.82
C PHE A 37 -7.65 2.04 -17.72
N PHE A 38 -7.91 1.38 -18.85
CA PHE A 38 -6.87 1.04 -19.83
C PHE A 38 -6.31 2.27 -20.54
N ALA A 39 -7.12 3.32 -20.73
CA ALA A 39 -6.66 4.61 -21.24
C ALA A 39 -5.69 5.31 -20.28
N ILE A 40 -5.94 5.27 -18.96
CA ILE A 40 -4.96 5.79 -17.98
C ILE A 40 -3.68 4.95 -18.03
N ARG A 41 -3.81 3.63 -18.12
CA ARG A 41 -2.68 2.71 -18.17
C ARG A 41 -1.82 2.84 -19.44
N SER A 42 -2.33 3.41 -20.54
CA SER A 42 -1.50 3.67 -21.72
C SER A 42 -0.48 4.79 -21.49
N TYR A 43 -0.69 5.65 -20.49
CA TYR A 43 0.30 6.64 -20.06
C TYR A 43 1.41 6.00 -19.22
N ASN A 44 1.04 5.13 -18.27
CA ASN A 44 1.96 4.36 -17.46
C ASN A 44 1.40 2.93 -17.28
N PRO A 45 2.08 1.88 -17.79
CA PRO A 45 1.56 0.52 -17.88
C PRO A 45 1.38 -0.24 -16.54
N SER A 46 1.17 0.47 -15.43
CA SER A 46 0.95 -0.06 -14.08
C SER A 46 -0.52 0.02 -13.66
N ASN A 47 -1.08 -1.11 -13.22
CA ASN A 47 -2.44 -1.14 -12.67
C ASN A 47 -2.56 -0.33 -11.36
N ASN A 48 -1.52 -0.34 -10.52
CA ASN A 48 -1.52 0.41 -9.26
C ASN A 48 -1.52 1.92 -9.53
N TYR A 49 -0.77 2.36 -10.54
CA TYR A 49 -0.79 3.75 -10.99
C TYR A 49 -2.19 4.13 -11.49
N ALA A 50 -2.76 3.33 -12.40
CA ALA A 50 -4.08 3.61 -12.95
C ALA A 50 -5.18 3.63 -11.87
N LEU A 51 -5.11 2.72 -10.89
CA LEU A 51 -6.03 2.70 -9.75
C LEU A 51 -5.89 3.97 -8.89
N ALA A 52 -4.65 4.41 -8.60
CA ALA A 52 -4.41 5.61 -7.83
C ALA A 52 -4.97 6.86 -8.52
N ILE A 53 -4.77 7.00 -9.84
CA ILE A 53 -5.31 8.12 -10.62
C ILE A 53 -6.83 8.07 -10.69
N ALA A 54 -7.42 6.91 -10.97
CA ALA A 54 -8.87 6.75 -11.01
C ALA A 54 -9.50 7.09 -9.65
N HIS A 55 -8.91 6.59 -8.56
CA HIS A 55 -9.39 6.88 -7.22
C HIS A 55 -9.22 8.36 -6.84
N LEU A 56 -8.08 8.98 -7.17
CA LEU A 56 -7.89 10.42 -6.95
C LEU A 56 -8.94 11.25 -7.69
N ALA A 57 -9.23 10.90 -8.94
CA ALA A 57 -10.29 11.53 -9.73
C ALA A 57 -11.68 11.38 -9.09
N ASP A 58 -11.97 10.26 -8.43
CA ASP A 58 -13.19 10.08 -7.65
C ASP A 58 -13.20 10.94 -6.38
N ARG A 59 -12.07 11.02 -5.66
CA ARG A 59 -11.92 11.86 -4.45
C ARG A 59 -12.09 13.34 -4.77
N ILE A 60 -11.53 13.83 -5.87
CA ILE A 60 -11.69 15.22 -6.34
C ILE A 60 -13.16 15.55 -6.65
N ARG A 61 -13.93 14.56 -7.14
CA ARG A 61 -15.38 14.70 -7.39
C ARG A 61 -16.24 14.56 -6.13
N GLY A 62 -15.63 14.48 -4.95
CA GLY A 62 -16.33 14.37 -3.68
C GLY A 62 -16.79 12.96 -3.30
N LYS A 63 -16.35 11.92 -4.02
CA LYS A 63 -16.66 10.53 -3.62
C LYS A 63 -15.84 10.11 -2.40
N GLY A 64 -16.35 9.11 -1.68
CA GLY A 64 -15.72 8.51 -0.50
C GLY A 64 -14.41 7.75 -0.77
N GLU A 65 -13.84 7.19 0.29
CA GLU A 65 -12.73 6.24 0.20
C GLU A 65 -13.22 4.87 -0.30
N PHE A 66 -12.31 3.92 -0.53
CA PHE A 66 -12.71 2.53 -0.75
C PHE A 66 -13.50 1.98 0.44
N VAL A 67 -14.67 1.38 0.16
CA VAL A 67 -15.53 0.73 1.17
C VAL A 67 -14.77 -0.40 1.88
N GLN A 68 -14.16 -1.30 1.09
CA GLN A 68 -13.25 -2.31 1.62
C GLN A 68 -11.82 -1.78 1.61
N LYS A 69 -11.18 -1.80 2.79
CA LYS A 69 -9.78 -1.44 2.93
C LYS A 69 -8.87 -2.55 2.39
N PHE A 70 -7.68 -2.16 1.92
CA PHE A 70 -6.65 -3.13 1.57
C PHE A 70 -6.14 -3.83 2.83
N PRO A 71 -6.00 -5.17 2.82
CA PRO A 71 -5.48 -5.92 3.95
C PRO A 71 -4.00 -5.61 4.17
N GLY A 72 -3.56 -5.80 5.41
CA GLY A 72 -2.15 -5.65 5.78
C GLY A 72 -1.65 -4.21 5.89
N GLY A 73 -2.47 -3.22 5.55
CA GLY A 73 -2.16 -1.81 5.77
C GLY A 73 -2.06 -1.48 7.26
N GLU A 74 -1.07 -0.67 7.61
CA GLU A 74 -0.93 -0.05 8.91
C GLU A 74 -0.95 1.47 8.75
N ARG A 75 -1.26 2.22 9.82
CA ARG A 75 -1.14 3.68 9.77
C ARG A 75 0.30 4.06 9.39
N THR A 76 0.44 5.17 8.67
CA THR A 76 1.76 5.73 8.39
C THR A 76 2.50 6.01 9.70
N PRO A 77 3.78 5.61 9.82
CA PRO A 77 4.62 5.98 10.95
C PRO A 77 4.78 7.50 11.05
N THR A 78 4.94 8.03 12.27
CA THR A 78 5.31 9.45 12.46
C THR A 78 6.79 9.68 12.15
N LEU A 79 7.20 10.93 12.04
CA LEU A 79 8.61 11.28 11.85
C LEU A 79 9.48 10.72 12.99
N GLU A 80 9.02 10.86 14.23
CA GLU A 80 9.72 10.38 15.43
C GLU A 80 9.85 8.86 15.42
N GLU A 81 8.81 8.15 14.96
CA GLU A 81 8.83 6.69 14.82
C GLU A 81 9.81 6.25 13.73
N LEU A 82 9.87 6.93 12.59
CA LEU A 82 10.84 6.63 11.52
C LEU A 82 12.28 6.85 12.00
N GLN A 83 12.53 7.96 12.70
CA GLN A 83 13.82 8.21 13.31
C GLN A 83 14.16 7.17 14.38
N GLU A 84 13.18 6.71 15.17
CA GLU A 84 13.41 5.63 16.13
C GLU A 84 13.78 4.32 15.44
N ILE A 85 13.09 3.96 14.36
CA ILE A 85 13.43 2.78 13.55
C ILE A 85 14.88 2.88 13.06
N GLN A 86 15.28 4.00 12.47
CA GLN A 86 16.63 4.23 11.97
C GLN A 86 17.70 4.10 13.05
N ARG A 87 17.51 4.74 14.22
CA ARG A 87 18.44 4.64 15.36
C ARG A 87 18.60 3.19 15.83
N ARG A 88 17.49 2.48 16.03
CA ARG A 88 17.51 1.11 16.54
C ARG A 88 18.12 0.14 15.54
N LEU A 89 17.81 0.28 14.25
CA LEU A 89 18.43 -0.52 13.19
C LEU A 89 19.95 -0.32 13.15
N THR A 90 20.39 0.93 13.17
CA THR A 90 21.83 1.27 13.16
C THR A 90 22.53 0.70 14.39
N ALA A 91 21.93 0.82 15.58
CA ALA A 91 22.46 0.23 16.81
C ALA A 91 22.58 -1.31 16.76
N LEU A 92 21.74 -1.98 15.96
CA LEU A 92 21.79 -3.42 15.72
C LEU A 92 22.72 -3.83 14.56
N GLY A 93 23.46 -2.88 13.98
CA GLY A 93 24.39 -3.10 12.88
C GLY A 93 23.75 -3.07 11.48
N PHE A 94 22.51 -2.62 11.36
CA PHE A 94 21.86 -2.39 10.07
C PHE A 94 21.94 -0.90 9.71
N ASP A 95 22.93 -0.54 8.90
CA ASP A 95 23.18 0.86 8.54
C ASP A 95 22.02 1.47 7.74
N THR A 96 21.41 2.52 8.30
CA THR A 96 20.32 3.26 7.64
C THR A 96 20.77 4.50 6.88
N GLY A 97 22.08 4.81 6.88
CA GLY A 97 22.65 6.00 6.24
C GLY A 97 22.37 7.30 6.99
N GLY A 98 21.89 7.23 8.24
CA GLY A 98 21.51 8.37 9.07
C GLY A 98 20.17 8.19 9.80
N THR A 99 19.76 9.22 10.53
CA THR A 99 18.52 9.25 11.33
C THR A 99 17.74 10.55 11.07
N ASP A 100 17.36 10.80 9.83
CA ASP A 100 16.62 12.00 9.43
C ASP A 100 15.10 11.76 9.32
N GLY A 101 14.65 10.52 9.51
CA GLY A 101 13.27 10.08 9.35
C GLY A 101 12.82 9.93 7.88
N ARG A 102 13.73 10.11 6.91
CA ARG A 102 13.44 9.87 5.49
C ARG A 102 13.74 8.42 5.14
N VAL A 103 12.77 7.74 4.53
CA VAL A 103 12.94 6.36 4.09
C VAL A 103 13.59 6.33 2.71
N GLY A 104 14.92 6.44 2.70
CA GLY A 104 15.76 6.27 1.52
C GLY A 104 16.14 4.82 1.25
N ARG A 105 16.97 4.60 0.23
CA ARG A 105 17.46 3.26 -0.17
C ARG A 105 18.10 2.51 1.00
N ASP A 106 18.98 3.15 1.76
CA ASP A 106 19.73 2.50 2.84
C ASP A 106 18.81 2.09 3.98
N THR A 107 17.86 2.95 4.35
CA THR A 107 16.82 2.61 5.34
C THR A 107 15.98 1.42 4.87
N MET A 108 15.55 1.37 3.60
CA MET A 108 14.78 0.22 3.08
C MET A 108 15.57 -1.08 3.12
N VAL A 109 16.86 -1.05 2.74
CA VAL A 109 17.75 -2.22 2.77
C VAL A 109 17.98 -2.71 4.21
N ALA A 110 18.24 -1.79 5.14
CA ALA A 110 18.38 -2.09 6.56
C ALA A 110 17.12 -2.73 7.16
N VAL A 111 15.95 -2.15 6.86
CA VAL A 111 14.66 -2.71 7.28
C VAL A 111 14.45 -4.10 6.71
N GLN A 112 14.71 -4.30 5.42
CA GLN A 112 14.55 -5.59 4.77
C GLN A 112 15.47 -6.66 5.39
N ALA A 113 16.73 -6.30 5.64
CA ALA A 113 17.69 -7.20 6.28
C ALA A 113 17.24 -7.56 7.72
N PHE A 114 16.73 -6.59 8.48
CA PHE A 114 16.18 -6.83 9.81
C PHE A 114 14.93 -7.71 9.78
N GLN A 115 13.99 -7.46 8.86
CA GLN A 115 12.80 -8.30 8.66
C GLN A 115 13.21 -9.76 8.40
N ARG A 116 14.18 -10.00 7.49
CA ARG A 116 14.72 -11.34 7.21
C ARG A 116 15.36 -11.96 8.45
N LYS A 117 16.22 -11.23 9.18
CA LYS A 117 16.88 -11.73 10.40
C LYS A 117 15.88 -12.13 11.48
N THR A 118 14.76 -11.44 11.58
CA THR A 118 13.77 -11.64 12.64
C THR A 118 12.58 -12.50 12.25
N GLY A 119 12.53 -12.98 11.00
CA GLY A 119 11.41 -13.76 10.47
C GLY A 119 10.14 -12.95 10.22
N LEU A 120 10.20 -11.62 10.21
CA LEU A 120 9.05 -10.76 9.95
C LEU A 120 8.71 -10.80 8.45
N GLN A 121 7.47 -11.14 8.12
CA GLN A 121 6.99 -11.26 6.74
C GLN A 121 5.89 -10.22 6.42
N PRO A 122 5.85 -9.69 5.18
CA PRO A 122 6.87 -9.85 4.14
C PRO A 122 8.16 -9.08 4.49
N ALA A 123 9.31 -9.59 4.02
CA ALA A 123 10.57 -8.87 4.08
C ALA A 123 10.71 -7.91 2.89
N ASP A 124 9.88 -6.87 2.87
CA ASP A 124 9.69 -5.91 1.78
C ASP A 124 10.47 -4.59 1.95
N GLY A 125 11.12 -4.38 3.09
CA GLY A 125 11.83 -3.13 3.40
C GLY A 125 10.93 -2.00 3.90
N TYR A 126 9.65 -2.25 4.15
CA TYR A 126 8.74 -1.22 4.64
C TYR A 126 8.99 -0.90 6.12
N ALA A 127 9.39 0.34 6.40
CA ALA A 127 9.71 0.86 7.73
C ALA A 127 8.44 1.12 8.57
N GLY A 128 7.57 0.13 8.71
CA GLY A 128 6.27 0.22 9.38
C GLY A 128 6.30 0.00 10.90
N ARG A 129 5.13 0.11 11.53
CA ARG A 129 4.96 -0.11 12.97
C ARG A 129 5.22 -1.56 13.36
N LYS A 130 5.00 -2.54 12.48
CA LYS A 130 5.39 -3.93 12.75
C LYS A 130 6.89 -4.06 12.97
N VAL A 131 7.69 -3.39 12.14
CA VAL A 131 9.16 -3.32 12.28
C VAL A 131 9.52 -2.61 13.59
N LEU A 132 8.92 -1.45 13.85
CA LEU A 132 9.17 -0.70 15.09
C LEU A 132 8.83 -1.52 16.35
N ALA A 133 7.68 -2.19 16.37
CA ALA A 133 7.26 -3.04 17.48
C ALA A 133 8.27 -4.16 17.70
N ARG A 134 8.73 -4.81 16.63
CA ARG A 134 9.73 -5.88 16.71
C ARG A 134 11.10 -5.38 17.18
N LEU A 135 11.50 -4.17 16.81
CA LEU A 135 12.72 -3.51 17.29
C LEU A 135 12.64 -3.20 18.79
N ARG A 136 11.49 -2.72 19.27
CA ARG A 136 11.26 -2.41 20.69
C ARG A 136 11.25 -3.65 21.59
N GLN A 137 10.88 -4.82 21.06
CA GLN A 137 10.90 -6.09 21.80
C GLN A 137 12.29 -6.72 21.93
N GLY A 138 13.23 -6.35 21.04
CA GLY A 138 14.60 -6.89 21.03
C GLY A 138 15.65 -5.95 21.65
N SER A 139 15.20 -4.88 22.32
CA SER A 139 16.05 -3.96 23.08
C SER A 139 16.00 -4.30 24.56
#